data_AF-A0A348PML0-F1
#
_entry.id   AF-A0A348PML0-F1
#
_cell.length_a   1.000
_cell.length_b   1.000
_cell.length_c   1.000
_cell.angle_alpha   90.00
_cell.angle_beta   90.00
_cell.angle_gamma   90.00
#
_symmetry.space_group_name_H-M   'P 1'
#
loop_
_entity.id
_entity.type
_entity.pdbx_description
1 polymer ?
#
loop_
_entity_poly.entity_id
_entity_poly.type
_entity_poly.pdbx_seq_one_letter_code
_entity_poly.pdbx_strand_id
1 'polypeptide(L)'
;MIKRKPTKMRSTYSGIAIIGALTLLAVTGCNPLNKMNKKHGIVKYTLNPNPLELHGDSVAINVSGRYPAKFFHKKAVANVKPVMVDMNGNIVKEFENIKLVGEAAEGEGTKIMKAGGSFSVSNKVPYESSMENVKLEVRVTAGFKTKTKEFDPVALGNGTVTTPLWVQSDEMPILGKDKFTKVSPRSISAELNYDIQSSNVKPAELKQDDIKAVEAFIAKGITYEYTWKSVEITSYASPDGETALNENLASDRANTAAKAITSLFSKKKIKATEDWYKKSPKGEDWMGFKTKMEASSIADKDMILRILGMYSDDTKREEEIKNLAATYTVIAEEILPPLRRSVIKINAEEEAKTDDELKQLVKENPSELTAEEILYTATLYNDLNEKLEVYKACAQVHADDWRGHNNVGYVLVLQNKVSEAKAQFEKAGKANAGEKIVMNNMGAVTRLMGDRKGAEEYYEKAKGAGSEVNYNIGILNIMDGNYEDAVSNMGSFNSFNAALAKTLNGSTEDAINTLEASEAKANAEGYYLKAIIGARTSNQEMVVQNLKAAIEKDNSLKAKAKGDAEFLNYREVAEFTALVGM
;
A
#
# COMPACT_ATOMS: atom_id res chain seq x y z
N MET A 1 -30.19 6.78 -13.49
CA MET A 1 -31.23 7.81 -13.25
C MET A 1 -32.09 7.43 -12.04
N ILE A 2 -31.70 7.82 -10.84
CA ILE A 2 -32.58 7.91 -9.66
C ILE A 2 -32.10 9.15 -8.89
N LYS A 3 -32.81 10.27 -9.07
CA LYS A 3 -32.50 11.56 -8.41
C LYS A 3 -32.84 11.44 -6.93
N ARG A 4 -31.84 11.33 -6.06
CA ARG A 4 -32.02 11.58 -4.61
C ARG A 4 -32.01 13.09 -4.38
N LYS A 5 -33.16 13.63 -3.97
CA LYS A 5 -33.32 15.03 -3.52
C LYS A 5 -32.49 15.24 -2.25
N PRO A 6 -31.83 16.40 -2.08
CA PRO A 6 -31.18 16.74 -0.82
C PRO A 6 -32.25 17.01 0.25
N THR A 7 -32.15 16.29 1.37
CA THR A 7 -32.93 16.50 2.58
C THR A 7 -32.56 17.87 3.16
N LYS A 8 -33.35 18.90 2.84
CA LYS A 8 -33.33 20.18 3.56
C LYS A 8 -33.74 19.89 5.01
N MET A 9 -32.77 19.85 5.92
CA MET A 9 -33.04 19.97 7.34
C MET A 9 -33.60 21.39 7.56
N ARG A 10 -34.91 21.46 7.77
CA ARG A 10 -35.60 22.68 8.16
C ARG A 10 -35.10 23.05 9.55
N SER A 11 -34.40 24.18 9.64
CA SER A 11 -34.21 24.91 10.89
C SER A 11 -35.59 25.28 11.44
N THR A 12 -36.04 24.53 12.45
CA THR A 12 -37.24 24.85 13.22
C THR A 12 -36.81 25.44 14.55
N TYR A 13 -36.95 26.77 14.61
CA TYR A 13 -37.41 27.59 15.74
C TYR A 13 -36.87 27.32 17.15
N SER A 14 -36.27 28.36 17.71
CA SER A 14 -36.75 28.93 18.99
C SER A 14 -36.54 30.43 18.99
N GLY A 15 -37.47 31.12 18.35
CA GLY A 15 -37.75 32.52 18.66
C GLY A 15 -38.36 32.60 20.06
N ILE A 16 -37.72 33.40 20.90
CA ILE A 16 -38.23 34.09 22.09
C ILE A 16 -39.64 33.66 22.56
N ALA A 17 -39.72 32.90 23.65
CA ALA A 17 -40.93 32.82 24.46
C ALA A 17 -41.03 34.06 25.35
N ILE A 18 -41.83 35.03 24.91
CA ILE A 18 -42.30 36.19 25.68
C ILE A 18 -43.49 35.71 26.52
N ILE A 19 -43.41 35.80 27.85
CA ILE A 19 -44.60 35.76 28.71
C ILE A 19 -44.85 37.17 29.24
N GLY A 20 -45.97 37.75 28.82
CA GLY A 20 -46.47 39.03 29.28
C GLY A 20 -47.41 38.90 30.47
N ALA A 21 -47.30 39.85 31.40
CA ALA A 21 -48.41 40.29 32.25
C ALA A 21 -48.20 41.79 32.54
N LEU A 22 -49.18 42.61 32.14
CA LEU A 22 -49.24 44.05 32.38
C LEU A 22 -49.49 44.35 33.85
N THR A 23 -48.67 45.24 34.42
CA THR A 23 -49.14 46.30 35.34
C THR A 23 -48.26 47.52 35.12
N LEU A 24 -48.87 48.62 34.64
CA LEU A 24 -48.24 49.93 34.54
C LEU A 24 -47.82 50.40 35.93
N LEU A 25 -46.50 50.54 36.13
CA LEU A 25 -45.90 51.50 37.05
C LEU A 25 -44.61 51.98 36.38
N ALA A 26 -44.65 53.20 35.85
CA ALA A 26 -43.51 53.90 35.30
C ALA A 26 -42.50 54.16 36.44
N VAL A 27 -41.55 53.26 36.59
CA VAL A 27 -40.33 53.53 37.37
C VAL A 27 -39.20 53.65 36.36
N THR A 28 -38.74 54.87 36.16
CA THR A 28 -37.47 55.23 35.50
C THR A 28 -36.28 54.75 36.33
N GLY A 29 -36.25 53.45 36.65
CA GLY A 29 -35.08 52.79 37.22
C GLY A 29 -34.08 52.51 36.11
N CYS A 30 -32.83 52.93 36.30
CA CYS A 30 -31.70 52.63 35.41
C CYS A 30 -31.76 51.19 34.88
N ASN A 31 -31.95 51.02 33.57
CA ASN A 31 -31.94 49.72 32.92
C ASN A 31 -30.58 49.03 33.20
N PRO A 32 -30.52 47.91 33.95
CA PRO A 32 -29.26 47.27 34.30
C PRO A 32 -28.47 46.82 33.06
N LEU A 33 -29.15 46.56 31.93
CA LEU A 33 -28.51 46.22 30.66
C LEU A 33 -27.63 47.34 30.12
N ASN A 34 -27.99 48.61 30.32
CA ASN A 34 -27.15 49.75 29.90
C ASN A 34 -25.87 49.84 30.73
N LYS A 35 -25.95 49.53 32.03
CA LYS A 35 -24.79 49.49 32.91
C LYS A 35 -23.87 48.32 32.58
N MET A 36 -24.43 47.16 32.25
CA MET A 36 -23.68 45.99 31.80
C MET A 36 -23.01 46.27 30.45
N ASN A 37 -23.72 46.85 29.47
CA ASN A 37 -23.12 47.21 28.18
C ASN A 37 -21.96 48.20 28.35
N LYS A 38 -22.13 49.30 29.10
CA LYS A 38 -21.04 50.28 29.34
C LYS A 38 -19.80 49.69 30.02
N LYS A 39 -19.92 48.50 30.61
CA LYS A 39 -18.82 47.81 31.28
C LYS A 39 -18.42 46.53 30.54
N HIS A 40 -18.99 46.19 29.39
CA HIS A 40 -18.74 44.89 28.76
C HIS A 40 -17.24 44.63 28.52
N GLY A 41 -16.44 45.67 28.23
CA GLY A 41 -14.99 45.60 28.07
C GLY A 41 -14.18 45.22 29.32
N ILE A 42 -14.77 45.19 30.54
CA ILE A 42 -14.08 44.63 31.72
C ILE A 42 -14.21 43.11 31.83
N VAL A 43 -15.05 42.49 31.01
CA VAL A 43 -15.17 41.03 30.94
C VAL A 43 -14.00 40.50 30.11
N LYS A 44 -13.17 39.66 30.72
CA LYS A 44 -12.05 39.03 30.04
C LYS A 44 -12.51 37.71 29.45
N TYR A 45 -12.39 37.58 28.13
CA TYR A 45 -12.57 36.32 27.43
C TYR A 45 -11.22 35.76 27.02
N THR A 46 -11.13 34.43 26.93
CA THR A 46 -9.97 33.72 26.42
C THR A 46 -10.42 32.69 25.39
N LEU A 47 -9.59 32.48 24.38
CA LEU A 47 -9.80 31.55 23.29
C LEU A 47 -8.62 30.58 23.22
N ASN A 48 -8.90 29.30 23.04
CA ASN A 48 -7.90 28.28 22.78
C ASN A 48 -8.40 27.28 21.72
N PRO A 49 -7.64 26.99 20.65
CA PRO A 49 -6.38 27.64 20.25
C PRO A 49 -6.60 29.08 19.73
N ASN A 50 -5.54 29.90 19.70
CA ASN A 50 -5.52 31.21 19.05
C ASN A 50 -4.13 31.45 18.42
N PRO A 51 -3.98 31.48 17.08
CA PRO A 51 -5.04 31.46 16.06
C PRO A 51 -5.90 30.18 16.07
N LEU A 52 -7.02 30.22 15.36
CA LEU A 52 -7.86 29.03 15.20
C LEU A 52 -7.13 27.99 14.34
N GLU A 53 -7.45 26.71 14.51
CA GLU A 53 -6.79 25.64 13.78
C GLU A 53 -7.81 24.69 13.18
N LEU A 54 -7.57 24.33 11.91
CA LEU A 54 -8.27 23.23 11.25
C LEU A 54 -7.64 21.91 11.69
N HIS A 55 -8.48 20.98 12.17
CA HIS A 55 -8.11 19.59 12.42
C HIS A 55 -9.19 18.68 11.85
N GLY A 56 -8.78 17.77 10.98
CA GLY A 56 -9.72 17.01 10.15
C GLY A 56 -10.59 17.95 9.32
N ASP A 57 -11.91 17.72 9.35
CA ASP A 57 -12.90 18.53 8.62
C ASP A 57 -13.51 19.67 9.46
N SER A 58 -12.82 20.12 10.52
CA SER A 58 -13.47 20.93 11.55
C SER A 58 -12.57 21.91 12.30
N VAL A 59 -13.17 22.99 12.79
CA VAL A 59 -12.53 23.95 13.69
C VAL A 59 -13.17 23.81 15.07
N ALA A 60 -12.34 23.49 16.06
CA ALA A 60 -12.73 23.42 17.46
C ALA A 60 -12.23 24.66 18.21
N ILE A 61 -13.05 25.17 19.12
CA ILE A 61 -12.71 26.28 19.99
C ILE A 61 -13.07 25.97 21.44
N ASN A 62 -12.25 26.44 22.37
CA ASN A 62 -12.64 26.60 23.76
C ASN A 62 -12.72 28.09 24.07
N VAL A 63 -13.93 28.55 24.42
CA VAL A 63 -14.18 29.92 24.85
C VAL A 63 -14.44 29.93 26.34
N SER A 64 -13.64 30.71 27.06
CA SER A 64 -13.85 30.94 28.48
C SER A 64 -14.00 32.43 28.76
N GLY A 65 -14.75 32.77 29.80
CA GLY A 65 -14.96 34.17 30.19
C GLY A 65 -15.11 34.34 31.68
N ARG A 66 -14.62 35.47 32.20
CA ARG A 66 -14.69 35.82 33.63
C ARG A 66 -15.44 37.13 33.84
N TYR A 67 -16.55 37.05 34.54
CA TYR A 67 -17.36 38.20 34.94
C TYR A 67 -16.93 38.70 36.33
N PRO A 68 -16.58 40.00 36.45
CA PRO A 68 -16.24 40.60 37.74
C PRO A 68 -17.41 40.66 38.73
N ALA A 69 -17.10 40.80 40.01
CA ALA A 69 -18.09 41.03 41.05
C ALA A 69 -18.98 42.25 40.72
N LYS A 70 -20.27 42.12 41.01
CA LYS A 70 -21.31 43.16 40.80
C LYS A 70 -21.49 43.60 39.34
N PHE A 71 -20.92 42.86 38.37
CA PHE A 71 -21.16 43.10 36.94
C PHE A 71 -22.52 42.55 36.51
N PHE A 72 -22.72 41.25 36.70
CA PHE A 72 -23.89 40.54 36.19
C PHE A 72 -25.09 40.77 37.10
N HIS A 73 -26.19 41.32 36.55
CA HIS A 73 -27.36 41.60 37.36
C HIS A 73 -28.06 40.29 37.76
N LYS A 74 -28.44 40.15 39.04
CA LYS A 74 -28.98 38.90 39.60
C LYS A 74 -30.20 38.30 38.87
N LYS A 75 -30.98 39.12 38.16
CA LYS A 75 -32.15 38.70 37.36
C LYS A 75 -31.95 38.83 35.84
N ALA A 76 -30.73 39.06 35.38
CA ALA A 76 -30.44 39.13 33.96
C ALA A 76 -30.14 37.73 33.39
N VAL A 77 -30.29 37.62 32.08
CA VAL A 77 -29.82 36.48 31.27
C VAL A 77 -28.94 37.06 30.16
N ALA A 78 -27.85 36.39 29.79
CA ALA A 78 -27.01 36.79 28.68
C ALA A 78 -26.74 35.58 27.78
N ASN A 79 -26.93 35.79 26.48
CA ASN A 79 -26.56 34.85 25.43
C ASN A 79 -25.23 35.32 24.86
N VAL A 80 -24.17 34.57 25.16
CA VAL A 80 -22.80 34.85 24.70
C VAL A 80 -22.54 33.94 23.50
N LYS A 81 -22.45 34.54 22.31
CA LYS A 81 -22.26 33.80 21.06
C LYS A 81 -20.89 34.13 20.46
N PRO A 82 -19.96 33.16 20.39
CA PRO A 82 -18.77 33.29 19.55
C PRO A 82 -19.17 33.25 18.07
N VAL A 83 -18.67 34.19 17.29
CA VAL A 83 -18.91 34.26 15.84
C VAL A 83 -17.62 34.55 15.09
N MET A 84 -17.46 33.91 13.93
CA MET A 84 -16.44 34.27 12.96
C MET A 84 -16.99 35.38 12.08
N VAL A 85 -16.18 36.42 11.88
CA VAL A 85 -16.48 37.53 10.99
C VAL A 85 -15.44 37.66 9.91
N ASP A 86 -15.87 38.07 8.72
CA ASP A 86 -14.97 38.46 7.64
C ASP A 86 -14.28 39.80 7.94
N MET A 87 -13.41 40.26 7.03
CA MET A 87 -12.70 41.53 7.18
C MET A 87 -13.62 42.77 7.14
N ASN A 88 -14.88 42.62 6.73
CA ASN A 88 -15.90 43.67 6.72
C ASN A 88 -16.81 43.63 7.98
N GLY A 89 -16.63 42.65 8.88
CA GLY A 89 -17.44 42.47 10.08
C GLY A 89 -18.74 41.67 9.88
N ASN A 90 -18.94 41.07 8.71
CA ASN A 90 -20.09 40.20 8.44
C ASN A 90 -19.88 38.84 9.09
N ILE A 91 -20.91 38.29 9.72
CA ILE A 91 -20.87 36.93 10.28
C ILE A 91 -20.76 35.92 9.14
N VAL A 92 -19.72 35.09 9.17
CA VAL A 92 -19.55 33.95 8.26
C VAL A 92 -19.88 32.62 8.92
N LYS A 93 -19.69 32.50 10.23
CA LYS A 93 -20.00 31.27 10.99
C LYS A 93 -20.37 31.61 12.43
N GLU A 94 -21.36 30.90 12.96
CA GLU A 94 -21.77 30.99 14.36
C GLU A 94 -21.42 29.70 15.10
N PHE A 95 -20.94 29.83 16.34
CA PHE A 95 -20.80 28.72 17.28
C PHE A 95 -22.02 28.63 18.19
N GLU A 96 -22.10 27.56 18.98
CA GLU A 96 -23.21 27.38 19.92
C GLU A 96 -23.28 28.53 20.93
N ASN A 97 -24.52 28.86 21.28
CA ASN A 97 -24.81 29.94 22.21
C ASN A 97 -24.53 29.52 23.66
N ILE A 98 -23.74 30.31 24.37
CA ILE A 98 -23.44 30.11 25.78
C ILE A 98 -24.42 30.93 26.61
N LYS A 99 -25.38 30.26 27.23
CA LYS A 99 -26.42 30.91 28.03
C LYS A 99 -25.97 31.08 29.48
N LEU A 100 -25.91 32.32 29.92
CA LEU A 100 -25.54 32.72 31.28
C LEU A 100 -26.75 33.30 32.01
N VAL A 101 -26.95 32.89 33.25
CA VAL A 101 -28.11 33.30 34.06
C VAL A 101 -27.65 33.90 35.38
N GLY A 102 -28.28 35.01 35.81
CA GLY A 102 -28.00 35.61 37.11
C GLY A 102 -28.48 34.72 38.25
N GLU A 103 -27.88 34.87 39.45
CA GLU A 103 -28.19 34.05 40.65
C GLU A 103 -29.68 33.92 41.02
N ALA A 104 -30.51 34.90 40.66
CA ALA A 104 -31.95 34.95 40.93
C ALA A 104 -32.80 35.02 39.64
N ALA A 105 -32.23 34.69 38.48
CA ALA A 105 -32.95 34.52 37.22
C ALA A 105 -33.43 33.07 37.08
N GLU A 106 -34.62 32.89 36.50
CA GLU A 106 -35.16 31.56 36.18
C GLU A 106 -34.70 31.11 34.79
N GLY A 107 -34.45 29.81 34.62
CA GLY A 107 -34.07 29.18 33.36
C GLY A 107 -32.73 28.46 33.39
N GLU A 108 -32.53 27.60 32.38
CA GLU A 108 -31.29 26.84 32.19
C GLU A 108 -30.13 27.71 31.69
N GLY A 109 -28.92 27.44 32.16
CA GLY A 109 -27.68 28.13 31.79
C GLY A 109 -26.66 28.18 32.93
N THR A 110 -25.45 28.66 32.64
CA THR A 110 -24.38 28.81 33.64
C THR A 110 -24.70 29.97 34.58
N LYS A 111 -24.80 29.69 35.89
CA LYS A 111 -25.08 30.72 36.91
C LYS A 111 -23.89 31.65 37.11
N ILE A 112 -24.12 32.96 37.00
CA ILE A 112 -23.16 34.01 37.36
C ILE A 112 -23.63 34.69 38.65
N MET A 113 -22.84 34.56 39.71
CA MET A 113 -23.15 35.06 41.04
C MET A 113 -22.86 36.56 41.15
N LYS A 114 -23.43 37.23 42.15
CA LYS A 114 -23.10 38.64 42.45
C LYS A 114 -21.62 38.84 42.77
N ALA A 115 -20.95 37.84 43.34
CA ALA A 115 -19.50 37.85 43.59
C ALA A 115 -18.66 37.74 42.30
N GLY A 116 -19.30 37.53 41.14
CA GLY A 116 -18.66 37.22 39.87
C GLY A 116 -18.86 35.75 39.50
N GLY A 117 -18.28 35.35 38.39
CA GLY A 117 -18.35 33.96 37.92
C GLY A 117 -17.55 33.76 36.64
N SER A 118 -17.34 32.51 36.29
CA SER A 118 -16.67 32.11 35.06
C SER A 118 -17.47 31.07 34.30
N PHE A 119 -17.24 31.00 33.01
CA PHE A 119 -17.69 29.91 32.16
C PHE A 119 -16.53 29.43 31.29
N SER A 120 -16.59 28.18 30.85
CA SER A 120 -15.71 27.59 29.84
C SER A 120 -16.54 26.60 29.03
N VAL A 121 -16.57 26.77 27.71
CA VAL A 121 -17.35 25.93 26.81
C VAL A 121 -16.51 25.60 25.59
N SER A 122 -16.50 24.32 25.23
CA SER A 122 -15.91 23.84 23.99
C SER A 122 -16.97 23.73 22.91
N ASN A 123 -16.70 24.26 21.73
CA ASN A 123 -17.55 24.18 20.55
C ASN A 123 -16.74 23.61 19.37
N LYS A 124 -17.44 23.01 18.41
CA LYS A 124 -16.84 22.48 17.18
C LYS A 124 -17.79 22.70 16.01
N VAL A 125 -17.27 23.19 14.89
CA VAL A 125 -18.05 23.39 13.65
C VAL A 125 -17.32 22.79 12.46
N PRO A 126 -18.04 22.27 11.44
CA PRO A 126 -17.43 21.89 10.17
C PRO A 126 -16.74 23.08 9.52
N TYR A 127 -15.58 22.84 8.91
CA TYR A 127 -14.85 23.86 8.18
C TYR A 127 -15.53 24.19 6.85
N GLU A 128 -15.52 25.47 6.50
CA GLU A 128 -15.96 26.02 5.22
C GLU A 128 -14.88 27.00 4.73
N SER A 129 -14.69 27.14 3.42
CA SER A 129 -13.62 27.99 2.87
C SER A 129 -13.71 29.47 3.28
N SER A 130 -14.91 29.96 3.60
CA SER A 130 -15.12 31.30 4.17
C SER A 130 -14.50 31.50 5.56
N MET A 131 -14.08 30.42 6.24
CA MET A 131 -13.50 30.44 7.58
C MET A 131 -11.98 30.66 7.60
N GLU A 132 -11.31 30.72 6.46
CA GLU A 132 -9.86 30.93 6.39
C GLU A 132 -9.46 32.34 6.88
N ASN A 133 -10.03 33.37 6.24
CA ASN A 133 -9.67 34.78 6.45
C ASN A 133 -10.65 35.48 7.40
N VAL A 134 -10.71 35.02 8.64
CA VAL A 134 -11.68 35.50 9.64
C VAL A 134 -11.03 36.12 10.86
N LYS A 135 -11.85 36.83 11.64
CA LYS A 135 -11.60 37.12 13.06
C LYS A 135 -12.67 36.46 13.89
N LEU A 136 -12.34 36.11 15.13
CA LEU A 136 -13.32 35.64 16.09
C LEU A 136 -13.69 36.79 17.03
N GLU A 137 -14.99 36.98 17.22
CA GLU A 137 -15.54 37.93 18.18
C GLU A 137 -16.67 37.32 18.99
N VAL A 138 -16.97 37.94 20.14
CA VAL A 138 -18.08 37.57 21.01
C VAL A 138 -19.19 38.60 20.83
N ARG A 139 -20.37 38.14 20.44
CA ARG A 139 -21.61 38.92 20.44
C ARG A 139 -22.46 38.53 21.63
N VAL A 140 -22.89 39.51 22.42
CA VAL A 140 -23.69 39.27 23.63
C VAL A 140 -25.06 39.93 23.48
N THR A 141 -26.11 39.12 23.61
CA THR A 141 -27.49 39.61 23.74
C THR A 141 -27.95 39.39 25.18
N ALA A 142 -28.16 40.47 25.93
CA ALA A 142 -28.58 40.41 27.33
C ALA A 142 -30.05 40.79 27.50
N GLY A 143 -30.76 40.07 28.38
CA GLY A 143 -32.16 40.26 28.72
C GLY A 143 -32.37 40.57 30.19
N PHE A 144 -33.33 41.46 30.49
CA PHE A 144 -33.81 41.75 31.84
C PHE A 144 -35.30 42.11 31.79
N LYS A 145 -36.13 41.31 32.47
CA LYS A 145 -37.60 41.37 32.34
C LYS A 145 -37.98 41.24 30.85
N THR A 146 -38.80 42.14 30.32
CA THR A 146 -39.23 42.17 28.92
C THR A 146 -38.27 42.89 27.98
N LYS A 147 -37.14 43.42 28.48
CA LYS A 147 -36.18 44.20 27.68
C LYS A 147 -35.00 43.32 27.28
N THR A 148 -34.55 43.47 26.05
CA THR A 148 -33.30 42.91 25.52
C THR A 148 -32.38 44.03 25.07
N LYS A 149 -31.08 43.75 25.02
CA LYS A 149 -30.06 44.66 24.49
C LYS A 149 -28.90 43.86 23.93
N GLU A 150 -28.46 44.23 22.73
CA GLU A 150 -27.18 43.77 22.19
C GLU A 150 -26.05 44.64 22.72
N PHE A 151 -24.95 43.99 23.10
CA PHE A 151 -23.74 44.66 23.51
C PHE A 151 -22.80 44.88 22.33
N ASP A 152 -21.89 45.81 22.49
CA ASP A 152 -20.87 46.06 21.48
C ASP A 152 -19.99 44.80 21.34
N PRO A 153 -19.63 44.37 20.11
CA PRO A 153 -18.83 43.17 19.89
C PRO A 153 -17.50 43.23 20.63
N VAL A 154 -17.03 42.07 21.12
CA VAL A 154 -15.73 41.96 21.80
C VAL A 154 -14.82 41.08 20.95
N ALA A 155 -13.73 41.66 20.44
CA ALA A 155 -12.70 40.89 19.73
C ALA A 155 -12.14 39.78 20.63
N LEU A 156 -11.99 38.57 20.07
CA LEU A 156 -11.63 37.37 20.82
C LEU A 156 -10.39 36.67 20.28
N GLY A 157 -10.24 36.57 18.96
CA GLY A 157 -9.11 35.87 18.34
C GLY A 157 -8.97 36.14 16.84
N ASN A 158 -7.93 35.54 16.26
CA ASN A 158 -7.54 35.77 14.86
C ASN A 158 -7.89 34.56 13.97
N GLY A 159 -7.46 34.60 12.70
CA GLY A 159 -7.86 33.68 11.62
C GLY A 159 -7.57 32.19 11.85
N THR A 160 -7.91 31.39 10.85
CA THR A 160 -7.81 29.92 10.92
C THR A 160 -6.59 29.44 10.18
N VAL A 161 -5.72 28.70 10.86
CA VAL A 161 -4.62 27.94 10.26
C VAL A 161 -5.21 26.80 9.43
N THR A 162 -5.01 26.87 8.12
CA THR A 162 -5.54 25.94 7.11
C THR A 162 -4.45 25.06 6.48
N THR A 163 -3.24 25.06 7.04
CA THR A 163 -2.08 24.28 6.57
C THR A 163 -2.38 22.81 6.25
N PRO A 164 -3.24 22.07 6.99
CA PRO A 164 -3.61 20.71 6.61
C PRO A 164 -4.25 20.56 5.22
N LEU A 165 -4.89 21.61 4.69
CA LEU A 165 -5.49 21.60 3.34
C LEU A 165 -4.45 21.56 2.21
N TRP A 166 -3.17 21.72 2.52
CA TRP A 166 -2.08 21.61 1.55
C TRP A 166 -1.74 20.16 1.18
N VAL A 167 -2.36 19.18 1.82
CA VAL A 167 -2.17 17.77 1.48
C VAL A 167 -2.44 17.52 -0.01
N GLN A 168 -1.45 16.98 -0.69
CA GLN A 168 -1.50 16.68 -2.12
C GLN A 168 -2.25 15.36 -2.34
N SER A 169 -2.96 15.27 -3.47
CA SER A 169 -3.58 14.01 -3.90
C SER A 169 -2.61 13.28 -4.84
N ASP A 170 -1.55 12.73 -4.24
CA ASP A 170 -0.44 12.02 -4.88
C ASP A 170 -0.43 10.53 -4.49
N GLU A 171 -1.61 9.94 -4.33
CA GLU A 171 -1.78 8.54 -3.97
C GLU A 171 -0.94 7.62 -4.88
N MET A 172 -0.19 6.70 -4.27
CA MET A 172 0.76 5.83 -4.96
C MET A 172 0.09 4.51 -5.36
N PRO A 173 -0.15 4.26 -6.66
CA PRO A 173 -0.52 2.93 -7.13
C PRO A 173 0.70 2.00 -7.12
N ILE A 174 0.46 0.70 -7.01
CA ILE A 174 1.48 -0.35 -7.02
C ILE A 174 1.40 -1.12 -8.34
N LEU A 175 2.55 -1.25 -9.02
CA LEU A 175 2.68 -2.06 -10.23
C LEU A 175 2.75 -3.55 -9.85
N GLY A 176 2.00 -4.39 -10.56
CA GLY A 176 2.15 -5.84 -10.50
C GLY A 176 3.38 -6.26 -11.29
N LYS A 177 4.47 -6.58 -10.58
CA LYS A 177 5.76 -6.96 -11.20
C LYS A 177 5.66 -8.31 -11.93
N ASP A 178 6.47 -8.47 -12.96
CA ASP A 178 6.75 -9.78 -13.53
C ASP A 178 7.59 -10.63 -12.57
N LYS A 179 7.69 -11.91 -12.89
CA LYS A 179 8.59 -12.90 -12.30
C LYS A 179 9.42 -13.56 -13.40
N PHE A 180 9.72 -12.82 -14.45
CA PHE A 180 10.40 -13.34 -15.62
C PHE A 180 11.84 -13.75 -15.28
N THR A 181 12.27 -14.89 -15.82
CA THR A 181 13.65 -15.35 -15.72
C THR A 181 14.23 -15.55 -17.11
N LYS A 182 15.46 -15.08 -17.33
CA LYS A 182 16.13 -15.19 -18.64
C LYS A 182 16.50 -16.61 -19.02
N VAL A 183 16.55 -17.51 -18.03
CA VAL A 183 16.76 -18.94 -18.24
C VAL A 183 15.69 -19.73 -17.51
N SER A 184 15.22 -20.81 -18.14
CA SER A 184 14.29 -21.77 -17.54
C SER A 184 14.93 -23.16 -17.51
N PRO A 185 15.11 -23.79 -16.33
CA PRO A 185 15.67 -25.13 -16.26
C PRO A 185 14.68 -26.14 -16.85
N ARG A 186 15.22 -27.04 -17.67
CA ARG A 186 14.50 -28.13 -18.34
C ARG A 186 15.18 -29.45 -18.01
N SER A 187 14.40 -30.49 -17.73
CA SER A 187 14.95 -31.82 -17.51
C SER A 187 14.02 -32.92 -17.98
N ILE A 188 14.62 -34.06 -18.34
CA ILE A 188 13.92 -35.29 -18.69
C ILE A 188 14.69 -36.47 -18.11
N SER A 189 13.95 -37.53 -17.75
CA SER A 189 14.53 -38.78 -17.26
C SER A 189 14.06 -39.97 -18.09
N ALA A 190 14.93 -40.97 -18.18
CA ALA A 190 14.66 -42.25 -18.82
C ALA A 190 15.46 -43.36 -18.15
N GLU A 191 15.05 -44.60 -18.35
CA GLU A 191 15.75 -45.78 -17.86
C GLU A 191 16.13 -46.69 -19.03
N LEU A 192 17.32 -47.31 -18.97
CA LEU A 192 17.70 -48.38 -19.87
C LEU A 192 17.87 -49.66 -19.06
N ASN A 193 17.12 -50.71 -19.41
CA ASN A 193 17.21 -52.00 -18.75
C ASN A 193 18.17 -52.95 -19.49
N TYR A 194 18.74 -53.88 -18.75
CA TYR A 194 19.75 -54.81 -19.25
C TYR A 194 19.40 -56.25 -18.90
N ASP A 195 19.83 -57.17 -19.77
CA ASP A 195 19.77 -58.59 -19.48
C ASP A 195 20.76 -58.97 -18.37
N ILE A 196 20.56 -60.15 -17.79
CA ILE A 196 21.46 -60.70 -16.76
C ILE A 196 22.91 -60.71 -17.25
N GLN A 197 23.84 -60.28 -16.40
CA GLN A 197 25.29 -60.23 -16.68
C GLN A 197 25.68 -59.50 -17.98
N SER A 198 24.83 -58.60 -18.48
CA SER A 198 25.07 -57.86 -19.71
C SER A 198 25.09 -56.35 -19.47
N SER A 199 25.95 -55.65 -20.20
CA SER A 199 25.96 -54.18 -20.32
C SER A 199 25.44 -53.71 -21.69
N ASN A 200 25.00 -54.62 -22.56
CA ASN A 200 24.53 -54.29 -23.90
C ASN A 200 23.12 -53.68 -23.87
N VAL A 201 22.95 -52.49 -24.48
CA VAL A 201 21.63 -51.86 -24.64
C VAL A 201 20.92 -52.50 -25.83
N LYS A 202 19.81 -53.19 -25.58
CA LYS A 202 19.03 -53.83 -26.65
C LYS A 202 18.34 -52.79 -27.55
N PRO A 203 18.17 -53.07 -28.85
CA PRO A 203 17.40 -52.19 -29.74
C PRO A 203 15.95 -51.95 -29.30
N ALA A 204 15.36 -52.87 -28.52
CA ALA A 204 14.01 -52.72 -27.99
C ALA A 204 13.94 -51.64 -26.88
N GLU A 205 14.98 -51.50 -26.05
CA GLU A 205 15.04 -50.45 -25.01
C GLU A 205 15.02 -49.06 -25.63
N LEU A 206 15.73 -48.89 -26.76
CA LEU A 206 15.78 -47.61 -27.48
C LEU A 206 14.44 -47.23 -28.15
N LYS A 207 13.41 -48.08 -28.06
CA LYS A 207 12.06 -47.84 -28.60
C LYS A 207 11.01 -47.65 -27.50
N GLN A 208 11.41 -47.67 -26.23
CA GLN A 208 10.50 -47.42 -25.11
C GLN A 208 10.07 -45.95 -25.05
N ASP A 209 8.97 -45.70 -24.35
CA ASP A 209 8.29 -44.39 -24.37
C ASP A 209 9.08 -43.28 -23.68
N ASP A 210 9.88 -43.62 -22.67
CA ASP A 210 10.79 -42.70 -22.00
C ASP A 210 11.96 -42.28 -22.92
N ILE A 211 12.53 -43.19 -23.71
CA ILE A 211 13.53 -42.85 -24.72
C ILE A 211 12.92 -42.01 -25.86
N LYS A 212 11.68 -42.30 -26.28
CA LYS A 212 10.96 -41.40 -27.21
C LYS A 212 10.74 -40.01 -26.61
N ALA A 213 10.44 -39.93 -25.32
CA ALA A 213 10.30 -38.65 -24.62
C ALA A 213 11.64 -37.89 -24.57
N VAL A 214 12.77 -38.59 -24.40
CA VAL A 214 14.12 -38.01 -24.54
C VAL A 214 14.36 -37.51 -25.97
N GLU A 215 14.03 -38.27 -27.01
CA GLU A 215 14.17 -37.81 -28.40
C GLU A 215 13.32 -36.56 -28.68
N ALA A 216 12.09 -36.50 -28.15
CA ALA A 216 11.22 -35.34 -28.24
C ALA A 216 11.77 -34.13 -27.47
N PHE A 217 12.37 -34.35 -26.29
CA PHE A 217 13.04 -33.33 -25.50
C PHE A 217 14.25 -32.74 -26.24
N ILE A 218 15.07 -33.59 -26.88
CA ILE A 218 16.18 -33.15 -27.72
C ILE A 218 15.69 -32.34 -28.92
N ALA A 219 14.60 -32.76 -29.56
CA ALA A 219 13.99 -32.01 -30.66
C ALA A 219 13.50 -30.62 -30.21
N LYS A 220 12.83 -30.53 -29.06
CA LYS A 220 12.44 -29.24 -28.46
C LYS A 220 13.66 -28.36 -28.18
N GLY A 221 14.74 -28.93 -27.65
CA GLY A 221 15.94 -28.16 -27.39
C GLY A 221 16.66 -27.64 -28.63
N ILE A 222 16.37 -28.17 -29.82
CA ILE A 222 16.81 -27.54 -31.08
C ILE A 222 15.89 -26.38 -31.45
N THR A 223 14.58 -26.60 -31.38
CA THR A 223 13.58 -25.58 -31.71
C THR A 223 13.67 -24.35 -30.81
N TYR A 224 13.97 -24.54 -29.53
CA TYR A 224 14.05 -23.50 -28.51
C TYR A 224 15.49 -23.25 -28.04
N GLU A 225 16.48 -23.68 -28.83
CA GLU A 225 17.92 -23.40 -28.61
C GLU A 225 18.41 -23.63 -27.17
N TYR A 226 18.10 -24.80 -26.60
CA TYR A 226 18.49 -25.14 -25.23
C TYR A 226 20.01 -25.17 -25.06
N THR A 227 20.47 -24.56 -23.97
CA THR A 227 21.81 -24.75 -23.43
C THR A 227 21.86 -26.06 -22.64
N TRP A 228 22.44 -27.10 -23.23
CA TRP A 228 22.63 -28.41 -22.59
C TRP A 228 23.64 -28.33 -21.43
N LYS A 229 23.28 -28.85 -20.27
CA LYS A 229 24.10 -28.75 -19.04
C LYS A 229 24.75 -30.06 -18.62
N SER A 230 23.96 -31.12 -18.47
CA SER A 230 24.47 -32.41 -18.04
C SER A 230 23.62 -33.58 -18.51
N VAL A 231 24.26 -34.74 -18.64
CA VAL A 231 23.65 -36.06 -18.72
C VAL A 231 24.15 -36.84 -17.51
N GLU A 232 23.30 -36.94 -16.50
CA GLU A 232 23.56 -37.69 -15.27
C GLU A 232 23.12 -39.14 -15.48
N ILE A 233 24.03 -40.09 -15.23
CA ILE A 233 23.78 -41.52 -15.43
C ILE A 233 24.13 -42.24 -14.15
N THR A 234 23.13 -42.80 -13.49
CA THR A 234 23.31 -43.67 -12.33
C THR A 234 22.97 -45.10 -12.73
N SER A 235 23.96 -45.99 -12.66
CA SER A 235 23.85 -47.35 -13.20
C SER A 235 24.03 -48.41 -12.12
N TYR A 236 23.29 -49.50 -12.28
CA TYR A 236 23.13 -50.53 -11.27
C TYR A 236 23.28 -51.94 -11.85
N ALA A 237 23.63 -52.86 -10.97
CA ALA A 237 23.53 -54.29 -11.13
C ALA A 237 22.50 -54.88 -10.16
N SER A 238 21.93 -56.03 -10.52
CA SER A 238 21.10 -56.80 -9.62
C SER A 238 21.99 -57.52 -8.59
N PRO A 239 21.54 -57.68 -7.33
CA PRO A 239 22.28 -58.43 -6.31
C PRO A 239 22.11 -59.95 -6.51
N ASP A 240 22.67 -60.49 -7.57
CA ASP A 240 22.57 -61.91 -7.96
C ASP A 240 23.86 -62.52 -8.53
N GLY A 241 24.99 -61.81 -8.39
CA GLY A 241 26.29 -62.21 -8.91
C GLY A 241 27.45 -61.71 -8.05
N GLU A 242 28.67 -62.09 -8.41
CA GLU A 242 29.86 -61.67 -7.66
C GLU A 242 29.99 -60.13 -7.62
N THR A 243 30.24 -59.56 -6.43
CA THR A 243 30.28 -58.11 -6.22
C THR A 243 31.23 -57.40 -7.18
N ALA A 244 32.44 -57.93 -7.39
CA ALA A 244 33.41 -57.37 -8.33
C ALA A 244 32.92 -57.40 -9.78
N LEU A 245 32.17 -58.43 -10.18
CA LEU A 245 31.53 -58.49 -11.49
C LEU A 245 30.42 -57.44 -11.61
N ASN A 246 29.61 -57.27 -10.56
CA ASN A 246 28.50 -56.32 -10.53
C ASN A 246 28.95 -54.85 -10.52
N GLU A 247 30.07 -54.54 -9.85
CA GLU A 247 30.73 -53.23 -9.94
C GLU A 247 31.19 -52.91 -11.38
N ASN A 248 31.84 -53.88 -12.03
CA ASN A 248 32.25 -53.75 -13.44
C ASN A 248 31.05 -53.59 -14.37
N LEU A 249 29.99 -54.38 -14.17
CA LEU A 249 28.74 -54.28 -14.94
C LEU A 249 28.07 -52.92 -14.78
N ALA A 250 28.00 -52.37 -13.57
CA ALA A 250 27.47 -51.03 -13.35
C ALA A 250 28.31 -49.98 -14.09
N SER A 251 29.64 -50.06 -14.04
CA SER A 251 30.54 -49.18 -14.80
C SER A 251 30.32 -49.28 -16.31
N ASP A 252 30.27 -50.50 -16.85
CA ASP A 252 30.05 -50.74 -18.27
C ASP A 252 28.67 -50.27 -18.73
N ARG A 253 27.63 -50.46 -17.92
CA ARG A 253 26.27 -49.96 -18.18
C ARG A 253 26.22 -48.44 -18.21
N ALA A 254 26.94 -47.76 -17.33
CA ALA A 254 27.08 -46.30 -17.41
C ALA A 254 27.73 -45.88 -18.73
N ASN A 255 28.72 -46.64 -19.23
CA ASN A 255 29.37 -46.36 -20.50
C ASN A 255 28.45 -46.63 -21.71
N THR A 256 27.68 -47.72 -21.71
CA THR A 256 26.78 -48.03 -22.82
C THR A 256 25.53 -47.14 -22.83
N ALA A 257 25.02 -46.75 -21.67
CA ALA A 257 23.98 -45.73 -21.56
C ALA A 257 24.46 -44.37 -22.09
N ALA A 258 25.69 -43.95 -21.73
CA ALA A 258 26.26 -42.72 -22.27
C ALA A 258 26.39 -42.76 -23.80
N LYS A 259 26.83 -43.89 -24.36
CA LYS A 259 26.90 -44.10 -25.82
C LYS A 259 25.52 -44.03 -26.47
N ALA A 260 24.49 -44.62 -25.85
CA ALA A 260 23.12 -44.57 -26.35
C ALA A 260 22.61 -43.12 -26.43
N ILE A 261 22.75 -42.35 -25.35
CA ILE A 261 22.34 -40.93 -25.33
C ILE A 261 23.18 -40.08 -26.29
N THR A 262 24.49 -40.31 -26.38
CA THR A 262 25.36 -39.65 -27.36
C THR A 262 24.86 -39.88 -28.79
N SER A 263 24.40 -41.09 -29.10
CA SER A 263 23.81 -41.40 -30.41
C SER A 263 22.53 -40.61 -30.67
N LEU A 264 21.66 -40.45 -29.67
CA LEU A 264 20.43 -39.64 -29.82
C LEU A 264 20.74 -38.17 -30.12
N PHE A 265 21.68 -37.56 -29.40
CA PHE A 265 22.18 -36.21 -29.69
C PHE A 265 22.80 -36.12 -31.10
N SER A 266 23.64 -37.10 -31.46
CA SER A 266 24.34 -37.12 -32.76
C SER A 266 23.38 -37.26 -33.94
N LYS A 267 22.30 -38.07 -33.82
CA LYS A 267 21.23 -38.15 -34.83
C LYS A 267 20.57 -36.81 -35.11
N LYS A 268 20.57 -35.92 -34.12
CA LYS A 268 20.04 -34.56 -34.20
C LYS A 268 21.12 -33.50 -34.45
N LYS A 269 22.34 -33.94 -34.82
CA LYS A 269 23.52 -33.10 -35.10
C LYS A 269 24.00 -32.25 -33.91
N ILE A 270 23.65 -32.65 -32.68
CA ILE A 270 24.18 -32.03 -31.46
C ILE A 270 25.44 -32.79 -31.07
N LYS A 271 26.56 -32.06 -30.95
CA LYS A 271 27.84 -32.63 -30.52
C LYS A 271 27.93 -32.60 -29.00
N ALA A 272 27.51 -33.69 -28.36
CA ALA A 272 27.72 -33.85 -26.92
C ALA A 272 29.22 -33.91 -26.61
N THR A 273 29.64 -33.21 -25.57
CA THR A 273 31.01 -33.19 -25.07
C THR A 273 31.15 -34.09 -23.85
N GLU A 274 32.38 -34.54 -23.56
CA GLU A 274 32.62 -35.54 -22.51
C GLU A 274 32.28 -35.01 -21.10
N ASP A 275 32.47 -33.71 -20.87
CA ASP A 275 32.16 -32.99 -19.64
C ASP A 275 30.66 -32.94 -19.29
N TRP A 276 29.77 -33.17 -20.25
CA TRP A 276 28.33 -33.29 -19.97
C TRP A 276 28.00 -34.54 -19.17
N TYR A 277 28.77 -35.62 -19.34
CA TYR A 277 28.42 -36.93 -18.82
C TYR A 277 28.92 -37.12 -17.38
N LYS A 278 27.98 -37.10 -16.44
CA LYS A 278 28.22 -37.39 -15.02
C LYS A 278 27.80 -38.82 -14.72
N LYS A 279 28.75 -39.75 -14.81
CA LYS A 279 28.51 -41.18 -14.57
C LYS A 279 28.72 -41.52 -13.10
N SER A 280 27.75 -42.20 -12.48
CA SER A 280 27.79 -42.68 -11.10
C SER A 280 27.41 -44.17 -11.04
N PRO A 281 28.34 -45.09 -11.34
CA PRO A 281 28.08 -46.51 -11.16
C PRO A 281 27.95 -46.82 -9.67
N LYS A 282 26.91 -47.57 -9.30
CA LYS A 282 26.59 -47.90 -7.90
C LYS A 282 26.82 -49.36 -7.53
N GLY A 283 27.19 -50.22 -8.49
CA GLY A 283 27.25 -51.66 -8.26
C GLY A 283 25.84 -52.21 -8.00
N GLU A 284 25.69 -53.04 -6.98
CA GLU A 284 24.43 -53.72 -6.65
C GLU A 284 23.37 -52.76 -6.06
N ASP A 285 22.13 -52.84 -6.58
CA ASP A 285 21.01 -52.02 -6.12
C ASP A 285 20.28 -52.66 -4.93
N TRP A 286 20.96 -52.83 -3.79
CA TRP A 286 20.34 -53.38 -2.57
C TRP A 286 19.19 -52.53 -2.04
N MET A 287 19.24 -51.21 -2.23
CA MET A 287 18.17 -50.30 -1.84
C MET A 287 16.94 -50.45 -2.74
N GLY A 288 17.14 -50.55 -4.06
CA GLY A 288 16.08 -50.84 -5.01
C GLY A 288 15.50 -52.24 -4.82
N PHE A 289 16.34 -53.24 -4.51
CA PHE A 289 15.90 -54.58 -4.15
C PHE A 289 14.95 -54.55 -2.96
N LYS A 290 15.36 -53.89 -1.87
CA LYS A 290 14.51 -53.68 -0.68
C LYS A 290 13.18 -53.02 -1.04
N THR A 291 13.23 -51.92 -1.79
CA THR A 291 12.04 -51.14 -2.17
C THR A 291 11.05 -51.99 -2.99
N LYS A 292 11.55 -52.75 -3.97
CA LYS A 292 10.71 -53.64 -4.79
C LYS A 292 10.17 -54.82 -3.98
N MET A 293 10.99 -55.37 -3.09
CA MET A 293 10.59 -56.44 -2.17
C MET A 293 9.43 -55.97 -1.28
N GLU A 294 9.55 -54.81 -0.62
CA GLU A 294 8.49 -54.21 0.22
C GLU A 294 7.15 -54.08 -0.52
N ALA A 295 7.20 -53.62 -1.78
CA ALA A 295 6.04 -53.40 -2.64
C ALA A 295 5.43 -54.70 -3.21
N SER A 296 6.13 -55.83 -3.12
CA SER A 296 5.68 -57.09 -3.72
C SER A 296 4.77 -57.93 -2.81
N SER A 297 4.26 -59.02 -3.36
CA SER A 297 3.47 -60.06 -2.67
C SER A 297 4.19 -61.41 -2.57
N ILE A 298 5.51 -61.43 -2.79
CA ILE A 298 6.32 -62.65 -2.77
C ILE A 298 6.27 -63.29 -1.37
N ALA A 299 6.25 -64.63 -1.33
CA ALA A 299 6.37 -65.41 -0.10
C ALA A 299 7.64 -65.02 0.68
N ASP A 300 7.61 -65.18 2.00
CA ASP A 300 8.76 -64.89 2.89
C ASP A 300 9.28 -63.43 2.84
N LYS A 301 8.52 -62.48 2.28
CA LYS A 301 8.88 -61.05 2.21
C LYS A 301 9.45 -60.51 3.54
N ASP A 302 8.74 -60.72 4.65
CA ASP A 302 9.15 -60.20 5.95
C ASP A 302 10.47 -60.82 6.45
N MET A 303 10.74 -62.08 6.08
CA MET A 303 12.01 -62.75 6.36
C MET A 303 13.13 -62.14 5.50
N ILE A 304 12.88 -61.89 4.21
CA ILE A 304 13.86 -61.27 3.30
C ILE A 304 14.20 -59.85 3.76
N LEU A 305 13.20 -59.04 4.12
CA LEU A 305 13.44 -57.70 4.67
C LEU A 305 14.23 -57.73 5.98
N ARG A 306 14.04 -58.77 6.80
CA ARG A 306 14.85 -59.00 8.00
C ARG A 306 16.29 -59.37 7.65
N ILE A 307 16.53 -60.22 6.66
CA ILE A 307 17.88 -60.56 6.17
C ILE A 307 18.62 -59.28 5.75
N LEU A 308 17.97 -58.41 4.96
CA LEU A 308 18.55 -57.14 4.52
C LEU A 308 18.93 -56.21 5.69
N GLY A 309 18.16 -56.23 6.78
CA GLY A 309 18.45 -55.44 7.99
C GLY A 309 19.44 -56.08 8.95
N MET A 310 19.54 -57.43 8.94
CA MET A 310 20.38 -58.20 9.86
C MET A 310 21.84 -58.25 9.43
N TYR A 311 22.08 -58.46 8.14
CA TYR A 311 23.43 -58.53 7.59
C TYR A 311 23.80 -57.19 6.98
N SER A 312 25.02 -56.72 7.26
CA SER A 312 25.62 -55.56 6.57
C SER A 312 26.48 -55.98 5.37
N ASP A 313 26.85 -57.26 5.30
CA ASP A 313 27.65 -57.84 4.22
C ASP A 313 26.75 -58.28 3.07
N ASP A 314 27.01 -57.76 1.87
CA ASP A 314 26.18 -57.97 0.69
C ASP A 314 26.27 -59.41 0.16
N THR A 315 27.44 -60.05 0.22
CA THR A 315 27.62 -61.46 -0.15
C THR A 315 26.77 -62.35 0.74
N LYS A 316 26.76 -62.06 2.05
CA LYS A 316 25.97 -62.81 3.02
C LYS A 316 24.47 -62.60 2.83
N ARG A 317 24.02 -61.37 2.53
CA ARG A 317 22.62 -61.09 2.17
C ARG A 317 22.19 -61.92 0.97
N GLU A 318 23.00 -61.94 -0.07
CA GLU A 318 22.73 -62.68 -1.30
C GLU A 318 22.64 -64.19 -1.05
N GLU A 319 23.59 -64.76 -0.29
CA GLU A 319 23.61 -66.17 0.07
C GLU A 319 22.34 -66.59 0.82
N GLU A 320 21.96 -65.85 1.86
CA GLU A 320 20.76 -66.15 2.67
C GLU A 320 19.48 -66.02 1.84
N ILE A 321 19.40 -65.06 0.92
CA ILE A 321 18.26 -64.91 0.01
C ILE A 321 18.21 -66.06 -1.01
N LYS A 322 19.35 -66.50 -1.56
CA LYS A 322 19.45 -67.65 -2.47
C LYS A 322 19.04 -68.97 -1.81
N ASN A 323 19.29 -69.13 -0.51
CA ASN A 323 18.91 -70.31 0.25
C ASN A 323 17.39 -70.52 0.39
N LEU A 324 16.57 -69.51 0.07
CA LEU A 324 15.10 -69.61 0.06
C LEU A 324 14.53 -70.37 -1.16
N ALA A 325 15.39 -70.91 -2.03
CA ALA A 325 15.07 -71.82 -3.13
C ALA A 325 13.87 -71.39 -3.99
N ALA A 326 12.68 -71.94 -3.76
CA ALA A 326 11.47 -71.64 -4.53
C ALA A 326 11.10 -70.15 -4.50
N THR A 327 11.28 -69.49 -3.35
CA THR A 327 11.07 -68.03 -3.22
C THR A 327 12.11 -67.25 -4.01
N TYR A 328 13.36 -67.73 -4.07
CA TYR A 328 14.40 -67.11 -4.88
C TYR A 328 14.11 -67.17 -6.39
N THR A 329 13.52 -68.26 -6.88
CA THR A 329 13.11 -68.35 -8.29
C THR A 329 12.13 -67.22 -8.65
N VAL A 330 11.15 -66.95 -7.80
CA VAL A 330 10.19 -65.84 -8.01
C VAL A 330 10.89 -64.49 -7.94
N ILE A 331 11.82 -64.30 -6.99
CA ILE A 331 12.63 -63.07 -6.90
C ILE A 331 13.46 -62.84 -8.16
N ALA A 332 14.06 -63.91 -8.71
CA ALA A 332 14.86 -63.85 -9.93
C ALA A 332 14.05 -63.51 -11.18
N GLU A 333 12.77 -63.83 -11.20
CA GLU A 333 11.85 -63.53 -12.30
C GLU A 333 11.19 -62.15 -12.16
N GLU A 334 10.82 -61.75 -10.94
CA GLU A 334 9.96 -60.57 -10.71
C GLU A 334 10.71 -59.34 -10.15
N ILE A 335 11.74 -59.54 -9.32
CA ILE A 335 12.41 -58.45 -8.57
C ILE A 335 13.75 -58.07 -9.17
N LEU A 336 14.60 -59.06 -9.48
CA LEU A 336 15.97 -58.82 -9.94
C LEU A 336 16.06 -58.17 -11.34
N PRO A 337 15.24 -58.54 -12.35
CA PRO A 337 15.35 -57.97 -13.70
C PRO A 337 15.27 -56.43 -13.76
N PRO A 338 14.30 -55.74 -13.13
CA PRO A 338 14.23 -54.28 -13.16
C PRO A 338 15.31 -53.58 -12.31
N LEU A 339 16.15 -54.32 -11.58
CA LEU A 339 17.33 -53.75 -10.90
C LEU A 339 18.52 -53.58 -11.83
N ARG A 340 18.50 -54.25 -12.98
CA ARG A 340 19.54 -54.17 -14.01
C ARG A 340 19.27 -52.96 -14.90
N ARG A 341 19.53 -51.75 -14.39
CA ARG A 341 19.19 -50.52 -15.11
C ARG A 341 20.23 -49.41 -15.01
N SER A 342 20.16 -48.49 -15.96
CA SER A 342 20.80 -47.17 -15.92
C SER A 342 19.72 -46.12 -15.91
N VAL A 343 19.65 -45.32 -14.85
CA VAL A 343 18.77 -44.15 -14.73
C VAL A 343 19.49 -42.95 -15.30
N ILE A 344 18.87 -42.29 -16.27
CA ILE A 344 19.42 -41.18 -17.03
C ILE A 344 18.60 -39.95 -16.70
N LYS A 345 19.28 -38.82 -16.43
CA LYS A 345 18.66 -37.50 -16.31
C LYS A 345 19.43 -36.51 -17.18
N ILE A 346 18.74 -35.91 -18.13
CA ILE A 346 19.30 -34.87 -18.99
C ILE A 346 18.80 -33.52 -18.47
N ASN A 347 19.73 -32.61 -18.21
CA ASN A 347 19.45 -31.25 -17.77
C ASN A 347 19.88 -30.25 -18.84
N ALA A 348 19.02 -29.27 -19.10
CA ALA A 348 19.26 -28.18 -20.02
C ALA A 348 18.64 -26.88 -19.49
N GLU A 349 18.98 -25.75 -20.10
CA GLU A 349 18.36 -24.46 -19.85
C GLU A 349 17.78 -23.94 -21.17
N GLU A 350 16.54 -23.48 -21.13
CA GLU A 350 15.93 -22.73 -22.22
C GLU A 350 16.21 -21.24 -21.99
N GLU A 351 16.92 -20.62 -22.94
CA GLU A 351 17.12 -19.19 -22.96
C GLU A 351 15.82 -18.50 -23.37
N ALA A 352 15.49 -17.40 -22.71
CA ALA A 352 14.36 -16.59 -23.10
C ALA A 352 14.65 -15.85 -24.41
N LYS A 353 13.58 -15.46 -25.12
CA LYS A 353 13.67 -14.61 -26.31
C LYS A 353 14.44 -13.33 -25.99
N THR A 354 15.18 -12.81 -26.95
CA THR A 354 15.94 -11.58 -26.79
C THR A 354 15.01 -10.37 -26.57
N ASP A 355 15.52 -9.32 -25.95
CA ASP A 355 14.76 -8.08 -25.70
C ASP A 355 14.16 -7.50 -27.00
N ASP A 356 14.87 -7.60 -28.12
CA ASP A 356 14.40 -7.11 -29.43
C ASP A 356 13.29 -8.00 -30.01
N GLU A 357 13.42 -9.33 -29.91
CA GLU A 357 12.37 -10.27 -30.33
C GLU A 357 11.11 -10.09 -29.49
N LEU A 358 11.24 -9.91 -28.18
CA LEU A 358 10.12 -9.64 -27.28
C LEU A 358 9.39 -8.36 -27.66
N LYS A 359 10.13 -7.27 -27.93
CA LYS A 359 9.58 -5.99 -28.40
C LYS A 359 8.88 -6.09 -29.75
N GLN A 360 9.36 -6.96 -30.63
CA GLN A 360 8.71 -7.21 -31.92
C GLN A 360 7.43 -8.04 -31.73
N LEU A 361 7.52 -9.19 -31.05
CA LEU A 361 6.43 -10.13 -30.85
C LEU A 361 5.27 -9.51 -30.08
N VAL A 362 5.52 -8.67 -29.07
CA VAL A 362 4.44 -8.03 -28.32
C VAL A 362 3.58 -7.10 -29.19
N LYS A 363 4.13 -6.59 -30.30
CA LYS A 363 3.43 -5.73 -31.26
C LYS A 363 2.76 -6.54 -32.36
N GLU A 364 3.45 -7.56 -32.87
CA GLU A 364 3.02 -8.32 -34.05
C GLU A 364 2.12 -9.51 -33.69
N ASN A 365 2.49 -10.27 -32.65
CA ASN A 365 1.76 -11.45 -32.22
C ASN A 365 1.88 -11.69 -30.70
N PRO A 366 1.26 -10.85 -29.85
CA PRO A 366 1.35 -10.99 -28.40
C PRO A 366 0.75 -12.29 -27.87
N SER A 367 -0.04 -13.02 -28.68
CA SER A 367 -0.61 -14.32 -28.30
C SER A 367 0.41 -15.45 -28.18
N GLU A 368 1.61 -15.28 -28.75
CA GLU A 368 2.73 -16.22 -28.63
C GLU A 368 3.57 -15.99 -27.37
N LEU A 369 3.39 -14.86 -26.70
CA LEU A 369 4.14 -14.51 -25.50
C LEU A 369 3.35 -14.92 -24.25
N THR A 370 4.06 -15.40 -23.23
CA THR A 370 3.52 -15.61 -21.89
C THR A 370 3.25 -14.26 -21.19
N ALA A 371 2.42 -14.27 -20.14
CA ALA A 371 2.20 -13.07 -19.33
C ALA A 371 3.52 -12.51 -18.77
N GLU A 372 4.44 -13.36 -18.31
CA GLU A 372 5.74 -12.94 -17.79
C GLU A 372 6.60 -12.27 -18.85
N GLU A 373 6.63 -12.80 -20.08
CA GLU A 373 7.35 -12.19 -21.20
C GLU A 373 6.76 -10.81 -21.55
N ILE A 374 5.44 -10.66 -21.63
CA ILE A 374 4.82 -9.36 -21.96
C ILE A 374 5.06 -8.34 -20.83
N LEU A 375 4.89 -8.75 -19.57
CA LEU A 375 5.11 -7.88 -18.42
C LEU A 375 6.57 -7.45 -18.32
N TYR A 376 7.53 -8.37 -18.54
CA TYR A 376 8.95 -8.03 -18.64
C TYR A 376 9.20 -7.07 -19.80
N THR A 377 8.61 -7.31 -20.97
CA THR A 377 8.75 -6.45 -22.16
C THR A 377 8.36 -5.00 -21.87
N ALA A 378 7.33 -4.77 -21.03
CA ALA A 378 6.95 -3.42 -20.62
C ALA A 378 8.05 -2.69 -19.84
N THR A 379 8.90 -3.42 -19.11
CA THR A 379 10.04 -2.84 -18.37
C THR A 379 11.13 -2.31 -19.29
N LEU A 380 11.18 -2.78 -20.54
CA LEU A 380 12.16 -2.37 -21.56
C LEU A 380 11.84 -1.03 -22.24
N TYR A 381 10.69 -0.44 -21.90
CA TYR A 381 10.25 0.87 -22.36
C TYR A 381 10.40 1.91 -21.24
N ASN A 382 10.69 3.17 -21.61
CA ASN A 382 10.69 4.29 -20.67
C ASN A 382 9.44 5.15 -20.81
N ASP A 383 8.91 5.30 -22.03
CA ASP A 383 7.70 6.07 -22.30
C ASP A 383 6.45 5.39 -21.72
N LEU A 384 5.59 6.17 -21.07
CA LEU A 384 4.38 5.65 -20.43
C LEU A 384 3.35 5.16 -21.44
N ASN A 385 3.24 5.76 -22.63
CA ASN A 385 2.28 5.32 -23.64
C ASN A 385 2.72 3.98 -24.26
N GLU A 386 4.02 3.80 -24.51
CA GLU A 386 4.53 2.50 -24.96
C GLU A 386 4.28 1.40 -23.92
N LYS A 387 4.54 1.68 -22.63
CA LYS A 387 4.19 0.76 -21.53
C LYS A 387 2.70 0.43 -21.51
N LEU A 388 1.85 1.44 -21.69
CA LEU A 388 0.40 1.28 -21.68
C LEU A 388 -0.05 0.30 -22.78
N GLU A 389 0.48 0.42 -23.99
CA GLU A 389 0.14 -0.48 -25.09
C GLU A 389 0.61 -1.93 -24.83
N VAL A 390 1.80 -2.11 -24.25
CA VAL A 390 2.28 -3.44 -23.85
C VAL A 390 1.40 -4.07 -22.76
N TYR A 391 1.03 -3.31 -21.72
CA TYR A 391 0.14 -3.81 -20.67
C TYR A 391 -1.27 -4.09 -21.19
N LYS A 392 -1.78 -3.31 -22.16
CA LYS A 392 -3.05 -3.62 -22.84
C LYS A 392 -2.96 -4.92 -23.62
N ALA A 393 -1.84 -5.20 -24.30
CA ALA A 393 -1.62 -6.49 -24.97
C ALA A 393 -1.66 -7.65 -23.96
N CYS A 394 -1.02 -7.50 -22.79
CA CYS A 394 -1.11 -8.48 -21.71
C CYS A 394 -2.56 -8.69 -21.25
N ALA A 395 -3.27 -7.59 -20.95
CA ALA A 395 -4.67 -7.63 -20.50
C ALA A 395 -5.64 -8.22 -21.54
N GLN A 396 -5.29 -8.17 -22.83
CA GLN A 396 -6.10 -8.74 -23.91
C GLN A 396 -5.83 -10.23 -24.10
N VAL A 397 -4.54 -10.63 -24.11
CA VAL A 397 -4.13 -12.01 -24.41
C VAL A 397 -4.24 -12.92 -23.18
N HIS A 398 -3.89 -12.38 -22.00
CA HIS A 398 -3.90 -13.09 -20.70
C HIS A 398 -4.91 -12.44 -19.77
N ALA A 399 -6.18 -12.40 -20.18
CA ALA A 399 -7.24 -11.67 -19.47
C ALA A 399 -7.56 -12.22 -18.06
N ASP A 400 -7.14 -13.44 -17.76
CA ASP A 400 -7.20 -14.09 -16.45
C ASP A 400 -6.03 -13.72 -15.53
N ASP A 401 -4.95 -13.12 -16.06
CA ASP A 401 -3.87 -12.54 -15.26
C ASP A 401 -4.24 -11.12 -14.83
N TRP A 402 -4.39 -10.93 -13.52
CA TRP A 402 -4.75 -9.64 -12.94
C TRP A 402 -3.74 -8.52 -13.24
N ARG A 403 -2.46 -8.86 -13.48
CA ARG A 403 -1.37 -7.89 -13.64
C ARG A 403 -1.51 -7.07 -14.91
N GLY A 404 -2.02 -7.65 -16.00
CA GLY A 404 -2.27 -6.91 -17.24
C GLY A 404 -3.24 -5.75 -17.00
N HIS A 405 -4.42 -6.04 -16.50
CA HIS A 405 -5.43 -5.02 -16.14
C HIS A 405 -4.92 -4.04 -15.08
N ASN A 406 -4.26 -4.54 -14.03
CA ASN A 406 -3.71 -3.69 -12.99
C ASN A 406 -2.67 -2.71 -13.53
N ASN A 407 -1.76 -3.16 -14.38
CA ASN A 407 -0.67 -2.32 -14.87
C ASN A 407 -1.15 -1.31 -15.91
N VAL A 408 -2.20 -1.61 -16.67
CA VAL A 408 -2.94 -0.59 -17.44
C VAL A 408 -3.49 0.48 -16.50
N GLY A 409 -4.16 0.08 -15.41
CA GLY A 409 -4.68 1.00 -14.40
C GLY A 409 -3.59 1.86 -13.76
N TYR A 410 -2.45 1.26 -13.40
CA TYR A 410 -1.28 1.94 -12.84
C TYR A 410 -0.80 3.08 -13.75
N VAL A 411 -0.59 2.80 -15.05
CA VAL A 411 -0.15 3.83 -15.99
C VAL A 411 -1.22 4.92 -16.17
N LEU A 412 -2.51 4.56 -16.16
CA LEU A 412 -3.60 5.53 -16.25
C LEU A 412 -3.65 6.47 -15.04
N VAL A 413 -3.33 6.00 -13.82
CA VAL A 413 -3.18 6.88 -12.65
C VAL A 413 -2.04 7.87 -12.86
N LEU A 414 -0.88 7.42 -13.33
CA LEU A 414 0.25 8.30 -13.63
C LEU A 414 -0.06 9.34 -14.73
N GLN A 415 -0.99 9.01 -15.63
CA GLN A 415 -1.50 9.93 -16.65
C GLN A 415 -2.69 10.79 -16.17
N ASN A 416 -3.04 10.74 -14.88
CA ASN A 416 -4.18 11.43 -14.28
C ASN A 416 -5.55 11.04 -14.90
N LYS A 417 -5.66 9.84 -15.48
CA LYS A 417 -6.89 9.28 -16.07
C LYS A 417 -7.61 8.38 -15.06
N VAL A 418 -7.94 8.94 -13.90
CA VAL A 418 -8.41 8.20 -12.71
C VAL A 418 -9.66 7.35 -12.98
N SER A 419 -10.63 7.87 -13.74
CA SER A 419 -11.87 7.14 -14.04
C SER A 419 -11.62 5.90 -14.92
N GLU A 420 -10.70 6.01 -15.89
CA GLU A 420 -10.31 4.88 -16.74
C GLU A 420 -9.49 3.86 -15.95
N ALA A 421 -8.60 4.33 -15.06
CA ALA A 421 -7.81 3.47 -14.18
C ALA A 421 -8.71 2.61 -13.29
N LYS A 422 -9.75 3.20 -12.68
CA LYS A 422 -10.74 2.47 -11.87
C LYS A 422 -11.38 1.31 -12.63
N ALA A 423 -11.78 1.54 -13.88
CA ALA A 423 -12.39 0.48 -14.70
C ALA A 423 -11.43 -0.69 -14.97
N GLN A 424 -10.11 -0.44 -15.01
CA GLN A 424 -9.11 -1.48 -15.20
C GLN A 424 -8.80 -2.23 -13.89
N PHE A 425 -8.68 -1.51 -12.77
CA PHE A 425 -8.53 -2.16 -11.46
C PHE A 425 -9.74 -3.03 -11.09
N GLU A 426 -10.96 -2.64 -11.48
CA GLU A 426 -12.14 -3.50 -11.34
C GLU A 426 -12.04 -4.79 -12.14
N LYS A 427 -11.43 -4.77 -13.33
CA LYS A 427 -11.17 -5.99 -14.12
C LYS A 427 -10.08 -6.84 -13.45
N ALA A 428 -9.01 -6.23 -12.96
CA ALA A 428 -7.96 -6.92 -12.20
C ALA A 428 -8.54 -7.62 -10.95
N GLY A 429 -9.44 -6.95 -10.23
CA GLY A 429 -10.12 -7.51 -9.05
C GLY A 429 -11.09 -8.64 -9.39
N LYS A 430 -11.63 -8.70 -10.62
CA LYS A 430 -12.39 -9.85 -11.09
C LYS A 430 -11.50 -11.04 -11.41
N ALA A 431 -10.32 -10.80 -11.96
CA ALA A 431 -9.32 -11.84 -12.23
C ALA A 431 -8.74 -12.41 -10.92
N ASN A 432 -8.49 -11.56 -9.91
CA ASN A 432 -8.08 -11.99 -8.57
C ASN A 432 -8.64 -11.08 -7.47
N ALA A 433 -9.73 -11.53 -6.83
CA ALA A 433 -10.45 -10.75 -5.82
C ALA A 433 -9.68 -10.57 -4.49
N GLY A 434 -8.65 -11.38 -4.25
CA GLY A 434 -7.84 -11.34 -3.02
C GLY A 434 -6.51 -10.60 -3.18
N GLU A 435 -6.21 -10.06 -4.36
CA GLU A 435 -4.91 -9.44 -4.63
C GLU A 435 -4.77 -8.09 -3.92
N LYS A 436 -3.83 -8.02 -2.97
CA LYS A 436 -3.63 -6.84 -2.12
C LYS A 436 -3.12 -5.63 -2.92
N ILE A 437 -2.32 -5.86 -3.96
CA ILE A 437 -1.87 -4.79 -4.87
C ILE A 437 -3.07 -4.12 -5.55
N VAL A 438 -4.03 -4.93 -6.03
CA VAL A 438 -5.26 -4.41 -6.64
C VAL A 438 -6.10 -3.65 -5.61
N MET A 439 -6.17 -4.12 -4.36
CA MET A 439 -6.88 -3.42 -3.29
C MET A 439 -6.27 -2.04 -3.00
N ASN A 440 -4.93 -1.92 -2.94
CA ASN A 440 -4.27 -0.60 -2.80
C ASN A 440 -4.68 0.34 -3.94
N ASN A 441 -4.65 -0.17 -5.16
CA ASN A 441 -4.90 0.61 -6.35
C ASN A 441 -6.37 1.05 -6.46
N MET A 442 -7.30 0.19 -6.03
CA MET A 442 -8.70 0.57 -5.82
C MET A 442 -8.84 1.66 -4.77
N GLY A 443 -8.10 1.57 -3.64
CA GLY A 443 -8.06 2.62 -2.63
C GLY A 443 -7.57 3.95 -3.19
N ALA A 444 -6.46 3.95 -3.93
CA ALA A 444 -5.88 5.13 -4.57
C ALA A 444 -6.88 5.84 -5.49
N VAL A 445 -7.50 5.13 -6.44
CA VAL A 445 -8.50 5.76 -7.33
C VAL A 445 -9.77 6.19 -6.59
N THR A 446 -10.17 5.46 -5.54
CA THR A 446 -11.34 5.81 -4.72
C THR A 446 -11.10 7.12 -3.96
N ARG A 447 -9.90 7.28 -3.38
CA ARG A 447 -9.49 8.52 -2.73
C ARG A 447 -9.36 9.68 -3.72
N LEU A 448 -8.72 9.47 -4.87
CA LEU A 448 -8.59 10.47 -5.93
C LEU A 448 -9.96 10.94 -6.46
N MET A 449 -11.00 10.10 -6.37
CA MET A 449 -12.38 10.44 -6.70
C MET A 449 -13.15 11.12 -5.54
N GLY A 450 -12.50 11.35 -4.41
CA GLY A 450 -13.06 12.06 -3.25
C GLY A 450 -13.73 11.17 -2.19
N ASP A 451 -13.76 9.85 -2.37
CA ASP A 451 -14.32 8.93 -1.38
C ASP A 451 -13.24 8.47 -0.40
N ARG A 452 -13.01 9.31 0.60
CA ARG A 452 -12.04 9.07 1.68
C ARG A 452 -12.33 7.79 2.46
N LYS A 453 -13.59 7.56 2.84
CA LYS A 453 -13.97 6.42 3.68
C LYS A 453 -13.89 5.11 2.90
N GLY A 454 -14.33 5.10 1.64
CA GLY A 454 -14.17 3.94 0.77
C GLY A 454 -12.71 3.57 0.54
N ALA A 455 -11.82 4.58 0.42
CA ALA A 455 -10.39 4.34 0.27
C ALA A 455 -9.76 3.67 1.51
N GLU A 456 -10.13 4.12 2.72
CA GLU A 456 -9.71 3.51 3.98
C GLU A 456 -10.03 1.99 4.01
N GLU A 457 -11.26 1.62 3.67
CA GLU A 457 -11.69 0.20 3.61
C GLU A 457 -10.86 -0.64 2.62
N TYR A 458 -10.38 -0.05 1.53
CA TYR A 458 -9.50 -0.72 0.57
C TYR A 458 -8.07 -0.84 1.09
N TYR A 459 -7.50 0.23 1.66
CA TYR A 459 -6.14 0.19 2.18
C TYR A 459 -5.98 -0.78 3.34
N GLU A 460 -7.01 -0.91 4.19
CA GLU A 460 -7.05 -1.92 5.24
C GLU A 460 -6.88 -3.35 4.70
N LYS A 461 -7.53 -3.66 3.58
CA LYS A 461 -7.39 -4.97 2.92
C LYS A 461 -6.05 -5.12 2.17
N ALA A 462 -5.46 -4.00 1.76
CA ALA A 462 -4.17 -3.97 1.05
C ALA A 462 -2.94 -4.11 1.97
N LYS A 463 -3.11 -4.07 3.29
CA LYS A 463 -2.00 -4.15 4.27
C LYS A 463 -1.02 -5.28 3.94
N GLY A 464 0.25 -4.91 3.80
CA GLY A 464 1.36 -5.80 3.44
C GLY A 464 1.63 -5.94 1.93
N ALA A 465 0.95 -5.18 1.05
CA ALA A 465 1.27 -5.16 -0.38
C ALA A 465 2.56 -4.39 -0.72
N GLY A 466 2.92 -3.40 0.09
CA GLY A 466 4.05 -2.49 -0.15
C GLY A 466 4.01 -1.29 0.80
N SER A 467 5.07 -0.49 0.82
CA SER A 467 5.14 0.73 1.63
C SER A 467 4.22 1.83 1.11
N GLU A 468 3.86 1.78 -0.17
CA GLU A 468 2.89 2.66 -0.83
C GLU A 468 1.52 2.61 -0.15
N VAL A 469 1.13 1.46 0.42
CA VAL A 469 -0.11 1.35 1.19
C VAL A 469 -0.06 2.25 2.43
N ASN A 470 1.04 2.20 3.18
CA ASN A 470 1.20 3.03 4.37
C ASN A 470 1.28 4.51 3.98
N TYR A 471 1.97 4.84 2.88
CA TYR A 471 1.98 6.21 2.36
C TYR A 471 0.57 6.75 2.12
N ASN A 472 -0.27 5.96 1.43
CA ASN A 472 -1.64 6.32 1.13
C ASN A 472 -2.51 6.44 2.39
N ILE A 473 -2.32 5.57 3.38
CA ILE A 473 -2.95 5.69 4.70
C ILE A 473 -2.49 6.98 5.39
N GLY A 474 -1.21 7.34 5.26
CA GLY A 474 -0.66 8.58 5.76
C GLY A 474 -1.38 9.81 5.22
N ILE A 475 -1.74 9.83 3.91
CA ILE A 475 -2.52 10.92 3.31
C ILE A 475 -3.86 11.07 4.03
N LEU A 476 -4.55 9.95 4.30
CA LEU A 476 -5.79 9.97 5.09
C LEU A 476 -5.52 10.50 6.49
N ASN A 477 -4.48 10.04 7.17
CA ASN A 477 -4.16 10.52 8.52
C ASN A 477 -3.94 12.04 8.58
N ILE A 478 -3.26 12.65 7.59
CA ILE A 478 -3.13 14.12 7.51
C ILE A 478 -4.52 14.75 7.44
N MET A 479 -5.34 14.27 6.52
CA MET A 479 -6.68 14.80 6.32
C MET A 479 -7.59 14.58 7.53
N ASP A 480 -7.31 13.61 8.41
CA ASP A 480 -8.12 13.31 9.62
C ASP A 480 -7.63 14.12 10.83
N GLY A 481 -6.48 14.80 10.73
CA GLY A 481 -5.83 15.45 11.85
C GLY A 481 -4.98 14.51 12.71
N ASN A 482 -4.76 13.26 12.28
CA ASN A 482 -3.97 12.25 12.98
C ASN A 482 -2.49 12.36 12.57
N TYR A 483 -1.84 13.47 12.88
CA TYR A 483 -0.51 13.78 12.31
C TYR A 483 0.61 12.84 12.78
N GLU A 484 0.56 12.34 14.02
CA GLU A 484 1.53 11.35 14.51
C GLU A 484 1.46 10.05 13.70
N ASP A 485 0.24 9.55 13.47
CA ASP A 485 0.01 8.38 12.62
C ASP A 485 0.39 8.64 11.15
N ALA A 486 0.20 9.87 10.67
CA ALA A 486 0.64 10.26 9.33
C ALA A 486 2.17 10.17 9.20
N VAL A 487 2.92 10.72 10.16
CA VAL A 487 4.39 10.65 10.19
C VAL A 487 4.85 9.20 10.26
N SER A 488 4.24 8.38 11.13
CA SER A 488 4.56 6.96 11.28
C SER A 488 4.33 6.18 9.96
N ASN A 489 3.16 6.35 9.35
CA ASN A 489 2.79 5.61 8.14
C ASN A 489 3.57 6.07 6.89
N MET A 490 3.91 7.36 6.78
CA MET A 490 4.76 7.87 5.69
C MET A 490 6.25 7.55 5.87
N GLY A 491 6.68 7.08 7.05
CA GLY A 491 8.00 6.53 7.28
C GLY A 491 9.15 7.32 6.64
N SER A 492 9.89 6.66 5.73
CA SER A 492 11.06 7.23 5.04
C SER A 492 10.76 7.88 3.69
N PHE A 493 9.49 8.11 3.34
CA PHE A 493 9.16 8.78 2.08
C PHE A 493 9.60 10.25 2.11
N ASN A 494 10.36 10.67 1.11
CA ASN A 494 10.75 12.07 0.90
C ASN A 494 9.79 12.72 -0.09
N SER A 495 8.65 13.20 0.42
CA SER A 495 7.61 13.86 -0.37
C SER A 495 7.13 15.14 0.31
N PHE A 496 6.40 15.97 -0.42
CA PHE A 496 5.73 17.14 0.15
C PHE A 496 4.78 16.73 1.29
N ASN A 497 3.96 15.70 1.07
CA ASN A 497 3.01 15.21 2.08
C ASN A 497 3.70 14.70 3.35
N ALA A 498 4.83 14.01 3.23
CA ALA A 498 5.61 13.57 4.40
C ALA A 498 6.20 14.76 5.18
N ALA A 499 6.70 15.79 4.49
CA ALA A 499 7.15 17.02 5.12
C ALA A 499 6.00 17.83 5.76
N LEU A 500 4.83 17.84 5.12
CA LEU A 500 3.62 18.45 5.64
C LEU A 500 3.17 17.75 6.93
N ALA A 501 3.10 16.41 6.94
CA ALA A 501 2.77 15.64 8.13
C ALA A 501 3.70 15.98 9.32
N LYS A 502 5.01 16.04 9.07
CA LYS A 502 6.02 16.40 10.08
C LYS A 502 5.85 17.84 10.57
N THR A 503 5.52 18.77 9.68
CA THR A 503 5.24 20.17 10.03
C THR A 503 4.01 20.29 10.92
N LEU A 504 2.93 19.58 10.57
CA LEU A 504 1.68 19.54 11.34
C LEU A 504 1.85 18.85 12.69
N ASN A 505 2.73 17.85 12.77
CA ASN A 505 3.12 17.17 14.01
C ASN A 505 4.08 18.01 14.89
N GLY A 506 4.59 19.14 14.40
CA GLY A 506 5.53 20.01 15.12
C GLY A 506 7.01 19.62 15.01
N SER A 507 7.34 18.59 14.23
CA SER A 507 8.71 18.12 13.98
C SER A 507 9.38 18.94 12.86
N THR A 508 9.64 20.23 13.10
CA THR A 508 10.03 21.20 12.06
C THR A 508 11.38 20.92 11.40
N GLU A 509 12.38 20.45 12.13
CA GLU A 509 13.69 20.11 11.56
C GLU A 509 13.59 18.91 10.61
N ASP A 510 12.91 17.84 11.05
CA ASP A 510 12.66 16.66 10.23
C ASP A 510 11.83 16.99 8.99
N ALA A 511 10.88 17.93 9.12
CA ALA A 511 10.08 18.41 7.99
C ALA A 511 10.95 19.07 6.92
N ILE A 512 11.88 19.96 7.32
CA ILE A 512 12.82 20.60 6.39
C ILE A 512 13.68 19.54 5.71
N ASN A 513 14.30 18.64 6.48
CA ASN A 513 15.17 17.60 5.91
C ASN A 513 14.44 16.70 4.91
N THR A 514 13.20 16.32 5.23
CA THR A 514 12.34 15.51 4.34
C THR A 514 12.01 16.26 3.06
N LEU A 515 11.69 17.56 3.17
CA LEU A 515 11.34 18.39 2.04
C LEU A 515 12.54 18.64 1.12
N GLU A 516 13.73 18.92 1.67
CA GLU A 516 14.97 19.11 0.90
C GLU A 516 15.40 17.86 0.14
N ALA A 517 15.05 16.68 0.65
CA ALA A 517 15.29 15.39 0.01
C ALA A 517 14.21 14.99 -1.02
N SER A 518 13.16 15.81 -1.19
CA SER A 518 12.05 15.54 -2.11
C SER A 518 12.13 16.35 -3.40
N GLU A 519 11.36 15.94 -4.40
CA GLU A 519 11.17 16.72 -5.65
C GLU A 519 10.52 18.09 -5.40
N ALA A 520 9.82 18.28 -4.27
CA ALA A 520 9.17 19.53 -3.92
C ALA A 520 10.12 20.58 -3.32
N LYS A 521 11.41 20.28 -3.11
CA LYS A 521 12.37 21.19 -2.43
C LYS A 521 12.44 22.61 -3.01
N ALA A 522 12.15 22.78 -4.29
CA ALA A 522 12.29 24.03 -5.03
C ALA A 522 11.07 24.38 -5.91
N ASN A 523 9.91 23.78 -5.64
CA ASN A 523 8.64 24.21 -6.24
C ASN A 523 7.92 25.23 -5.34
N ALA A 524 6.82 25.82 -5.84
CA ALA A 524 6.09 26.88 -5.15
C ALA A 524 5.60 26.42 -3.77
N GLU A 525 5.04 25.21 -3.70
CA GLU A 525 4.47 24.61 -2.51
C GLU A 525 5.52 24.32 -1.45
N GLY A 526 6.66 23.74 -1.84
CA GLY A 526 7.76 23.47 -0.92
C GLY A 526 8.35 24.74 -0.33
N TYR A 527 8.55 25.78 -1.14
CA TYR A 527 8.95 27.09 -0.60
C TYR A 527 7.89 27.66 0.34
N TYR A 528 6.60 27.54 0.03
CA TYR A 528 5.55 28.01 0.93
C TYR A 528 5.55 27.26 2.28
N LEU A 529 5.72 25.93 2.25
CA LEU A 529 5.82 25.14 3.48
C LEU A 529 7.06 25.52 4.31
N LYS A 530 8.21 25.80 3.68
CA LYS A 530 9.40 26.34 4.36
C LYS A 530 9.11 27.69 5.02
N ALA A 531 8.35 28.56 4.37
CA ALA A 531 7.92 29.81 4.99
C ALA A 531 7.03 29.59 6.22
N ILE A 532 6.08 28.65 6.16
CA ILE A 532 5.26 28.25 7.31
C ILE A 532 6.14 27.73 8.46
N ILE A 533 7.12 26.86 8.16
CA ILE A 533 8.07 26.36 9.16
C ILE A 533 8.88 27.51 9.76
N GLY A 534 9.32 28.47 8.93
CA GLY A 534 9.97 29.70 9.38
C GLY A 534 9.10 30.49 10.36
N ALA A 535 7.81 30.64 10.07
CA ALA A 535 6.88 31.35 10.94
C ALA A 535 6.70 30.64 12.29
N ARG A 536 6.53 29.31 12.28
CA ARG A 536 6.39 28.48 13.50
C ARG A 536 7.65 28.45 14.36
N THR A 537 8.81 28.63 13.74
CA THR A 537 10.13 28.69 14.42
C THR A 537 10.58 30.12 14.72
N SER A 538 9.72 31.13 14.48
CA SER A 538 10.05 32.56 14.64
C SER A 538 11.26 33.04 13.81
N ASN A 539 11.56 32.38 12.69
CA ASN A 539 12.65 32.72 11.79
C ASN A 539 12.16 33.65 10.65
N GLN A 540 12.25 34.97 10.87
CA GLN A 540 11.83 35.98 9.89
C GLN A 540 12.54 35.87 8.55
N GLU A 541 13.84 35.57 8.55
CA GLU A 541 14.62 35.44 7.32
C GLU A 541 14.08 34.29 6.47
N MET A 542 13.83 33.13 7.08
CA MET A 542 13.27 31.96 6.43
C MET A 542 11.87 32.24 5.87
N VAL A 543 11.02 32.98 6.61
CA VAL A 543 9.71 33.44 6.13
C VAL A 543 9.88 34.26 4.86
N VAL A 544 10.60 35.38 4.91
CA VAL A 544 10.69 36.33 3.78
C VAL A 544 11.34 35.70 2.55
N GLN A 545 12.45 34.98 2.72
CA GLN A 545 13.17 34.38 1.59
C GLN A 545 12.32 33.31 0.88
N ASN A 546 11.70 32.41 1.64
CA ASN A 546 10.95 31.31 1.05
C ASN A 546 9.58 31.78 0.51
N LEU A 547 8.89 32.72 1.17
CA LEU A 547 7.69 33.33 0.60
C LEU A 547 7.98 34.03 -0.72
N LYS A 548 9.11 34.75 -0.81
CA LYS A 548 9.51 35.40 -2.06
C LYS A 548 9.70 34.37 -3.18
N ALA A 549 10.46 33.31 -2.91
CA ALA A 549 10.67 32.22 -3.88
C ALA A 549 9.34 31.54 -4.27
N ALA A 550 8.44 31.31 -3.31
CA ALA A 550 7.13 30.74 -3.57
C ALA A 550 6.29 31.63 -4.51
N ILE A 551 6.23 32.94 -4.24
CA ILE A 551 5.47 33.92 -5.04
C ILE A 551 6.06 34.09 -6.44
N GLU A 552 7.39 34.02 -6.58
CA GLU A 552 8.06 34.05 -7.89
C GLU A 552 7.69 32.82 -8.75
N LYS A 553 7.41 31.67 -8.13
CA LYS A 553 6.97 30.45 -8.82
C LYS A 553 5.45 30.44 -9.06
N ASP A 554 4.67 30.93 -8.12
CA ASP A 554 3.23 31.11 -8.23
C ASP A 554 2.77 32.41 -7.54
N ASN A 555 2.43 33.40 -8.36
CA ASN A 555 1.99 34.71 -7.88
C ASN A 555 0.66 34.67 -7.09
N SER A 556 -0.14 33.60 -7.23
CA SER A 556 -1.37 33.42 -6.45
C SER A 556 -1.11 33.34 -4.94
N LEU A 557 0.07 32.83 -4.56
CA LEU A 557 0.49 32.66 -3.17
C LEU A 557 0.67 33.98 -2.43
N LYS A 558 0.79 35.10 -3.16
CA LYS A 558 0.82 36.44 -2.57
C LYS A 558 -0.49 36.76 -1.82
N ALA A 559 -1.63 36.49 -2.46
CA ALA A 559 -2.94 36.72 -1.87
C ALA A 559 -3.21 35.73 -0.73
N LYS A 560 -2.78 34.47 -0.89
CA LYS A 560 -2.84 33.46 0.17
C LYS A 560 -2.07 33.92 1.41
N ALA A 561 -0.80 34.30 1.28
CA ALA A 561 0.07 34.73 2.37
C ALA A 561 -0.48 35.95 3.14
N LYS A 562 -1.08 36.91 2.42
CA LYS A 562 -1.72 38.09 3.04
C LYS A 562 -2.85 37.70 4.00
N GLY A 563 -3.61 36.66 3.66
CA GLY A 563 -4.74 36.17 4.44
C GLY A 563 -4.38 35.12 5.50
N ASP A 564 -3.30 34.38 5.26
CA ASP A 564 -2.91 33.21 6.06
C ASP A 564 -2.70 33.55 7.55
N ALA A 565 -3.22 32.67 8.41
CA ALA A 565 -3.08 32.78 9.86
C ALA A 565 -1.67 32.40 10.33
N GLU A 566 -0.92 31.61 9.55
CA GLU A 566 0.48 31.26 9.85
C GLU A 566 1.39 32.50 9.93
N PHE A 567 1.06 33.58 9.20
CA PHE A 567 1.89 34.78 9.11
C PHE A 567 1.37 35.97 9.93
N LEU A 568 0.46 35.77 10.87
CA LEU A 568 -0.14 36.87 11.66
C LEU A 568 0.91 37.76 12.34
N ASN A 569 1.95 37.16 12.92
CA ASN A 569 3.02 37.87 13.61
C ASN A 569 3.98 38.64 12.68
N TYR A 570 3.85 38.45 11.36
CA TYR A 570 4.72 39.07 10.36
C TYR A 570 4.04 40.19 9.58
N ARG A 571 2.74 40.44 9.82
CA ARG A 571 1.96 41.45 9.07
C ARG A 571 2.41 42.90 9.30
N GLU A 572 3.22 43.15 10.32
CA GLU A 572 3.84 44.46 10.60
C GLU A 572 5.32 44.51 10.19
N VAL A 573 5.90 43.40 9.72
CA VAL A 573 7.29 43.33 9.25
C VAL A 573 7.37 43.96 7.85
N ALA A 574 8.21 44.99 7.70
CA ALA A 574 8.28 45.78 6.47
C ALA A 574 8.56 44.94 5.22
N GLU A 575 9.48 43.97 5.30
CA GLU A 575 9.81 43.10 4.17
C GLU A 575 8.63 42.19 3.79
N PHE A 576 7.90 41.66 4.78
CA PHE A 576 6.70 40.85 4.54
C PHE A 576 5.59 41.71 3.91
N THR A 577 5.30 42.87 4.48
CA THR A 577 4.29 43.82 3.99
C THR A 577 4.55 44.24 2.55
N ALA A 578 5.80 44.55 2.22
CA ALA A 578 6.21 44.87 0.84
C ALA A 578 6.01 43.68 -0.10
N LEU A 579 6.33 42.46 0.36
CA LEU A 579 6.21 41.24 -0.42
C LEU A 579 4.74 40.90 -0.75
N VAL A 580 3.85 40.98 0.24
CA VAL A 580 2.44 40.60 0.09
C VAL A 580 1.51 41.75 -0.33
N GLY A 581 2.01 42.99 -0.37
CA GLY A 581 1.24 44.18 -0.74
C GLY A 581 0.18 44.52 0.32
N MET A 582 0.62 44.68 1.56
CA MET A 582 -0.21 45.08 2.69
C MET A 582 -0.08 46.56 3.03
#